data_AF-A0A7S1UD66-F1
#
_entry.id   AF-A0A7S1UD66-F1
#
_cell.length_a   1.000
_cell.length_b   1.000
_cell.length_c   1.000
_cell.angle_alpha   90.00
_cell.angle_beta   90.00
_cell.angle_gamma   90.00
#
_symmetry.space_group_name_H-M   'P 1'
#
loop_
_entity.id
_entity.type
_entity.pdbx_description
1 polymer ?
#
loop_
_entity_poly.entity_id
_entity_poly.type
_entity_poly.pdbx_seq_one_letter_code
_entity_poly.pdbx_strand_id
1 'polypeptide(L)'
;LGGVKLVDTCWVWTEPHSRRLKTKLTVQKEVVNGAVLQQSFIVEFVIRNQQCQDCQRAFAEGSWQALVQLRQRVDHKRTFFYLEQLLLKHGAHEKASGIQALRDGMDFYFETRSHASHFLQFIGSAVPCKTRHSRKLVGADLKSNTYNFKYTYYTEIAPTCKDDLVYLPAALANDLG
;
A
#
# COMPACT_ATOMS: atom_id res chain seq x y z
N LEU A 1 22.44 -0.07 -30.03
CA LEU A 1 21.40 -0.51 -30.99
C LEU A 1 20.90 0.59 -31.94
N GLY A 2 21.25 1.88 -31.75
CA GLY A 2 20.63 3.00 -32.48
C GLY A 2 20.86 3.10 -34.00
N GLY A 3 21.41 2.09 -34.67
CA GLY A 3 21.66 2.11 -36.12
C GLY A 3 21.37 0.77 -36.81
N VAL A 4 20.59 -0.11 -36.19
CA VAL A 4 20.27 -1.44 -36.72
C VAL A 4 18.79 -1.74 -36.48
N LYS A 5 18.09 -2.25 -37.49
CA LYS A 5 16.67 -2.62 -37.39
C LYS A 5 16.55 -4.01 -36.78
N LEU A 6 15.76 -4.14 -35.73
CA LEU A 6 15.43 -5.45 -35.14
C LEU A 6 14.35 -6.11 -36.02
N VAL A 7 14.59 -7.35 -36.46
CA VAL A 7 13.65 -8.10 -37.32
C VAL A 7 12.88 -9.13 -36.51
N ASP A 8 13.61 -9.93 -35.73
CA ASP A 8 13.03 -11.04 -34.98
C ASP A 8 13.81 -11.29 -33.70
N THR A 9 13.11 -11.77 -32.68
CA THR A 9 13.67 -12.12 -31.38
C THR A 9 12.99 -13.38 -30.88
N CYS A 10 13.77 -14.42 -30.61
CA CYS A 10 13.24 -15.65 -30.03
C CYS A 10 14.01 -16.08 -28.79
N TRP A 11 13.27 -16.60 -27.80
CA TRP A 11 13.86 -17.20 -26.63
C TRP A 11 14.47 -18.54 -26.99
N VAL A 12 15.71 -18.75 -26.56
CA VAL A 12 16.36 -20.05 -26.62
C VAL A 12 16.17 -20.69 -25.26
N TRP A 13 15.64 -21.92 -25.22
CA TRP A 13 15.46 -22.64 -23.97
C TRP A 13 16.79 -22.73 -23.21
N THR A 14 16.73 -22.42 -21.93
CA THR A 14 17.84 -22.51 -20.99
C THR A 14 17.36 -23.22 -19.74
N GLU A 15 18.25 -23.99 -19.12
CA GLU A 15 17.98 -24.68 -17.86
C GLU A 15 17.50 -23.70 -16.78
N PRO A 16 16.37 -23.95 -16.07
CA PRO A 16 15.81 -23.04 -15.07
C PRO A 16 16.79 -22.62 -13.96
N HIS A 17 17.72 -23.51 -13.57
CA HIS A 17 18.70 -23.28 -12.50
C HIS A 17 19.97 -22.56 -12.97
N SER A 18 20.16 -22.40 -14.29
CA SER A 18 21.38 -21.81 -14.84
C SER A 18 21.54 -20.32 -14.53
N ARG A 19 20.45 -19.65 -14.09
CA ARG A 19 20.37 -18.19 -13.92
C ARG A 19 20.85 -17.43 -15.17
N ARG A 20 20.67 -18.04 -16.34
CA ARG A 20 21.05 -17.50 -17.64
C ARG A 20 19.83 -17.53 -18.54
N LEU A 21 19.57 -16.43 -19.23
CA LEU A 21 18.55 -16.34 -20.26
C LEU A 21 19.24 -16.12 -21.60
N LYS A 22 18.89 -16.93 -22.60
CA LYS A 22 19.46 -16.79 -23.95
C LYS A 22 18.38 -16.29 -24.90
N THR A 23 18.67 -15.21 -25.62
CA THR A 23 17.79 -14.65 -26.64
C THR A 23 18.54 -14.62 -27.96
N LYS A 24 17.98 -15.25 -28.99
CA LYS A 24 18.48 -15.13 -30.36
C LYS A 24 17.87 -13.87 -30.96
N LEU A 25 18.73 -12.92 -31.32
CA LEU A 25 18.37 -11.66 -31.95
C LEU A 25 18.73 -11.73 -33.43
N THR A 26 17.78 -11.36 -34.27
CA THR A 26 17.98 -11.20 -35.71
C THR A 26 17.90 -9.72 -36.02
N VAL A 27 19.03 -9.15 -36.45
CA VAL A 27 19.17 -7.74 -36.75
C VAL A 27 19.43 -7.55 -38.24
N GLN A 28 18.95 -6.43 -38.76
CA GLN A 28 19.04 -6.06 -40.15
C GLN A 28 19.68 -4.67 -40.26
N LYS A 29 20.74 -4.58 -41.04
CA LYS A 29 21.43 -3.31 -41.31
C LYS A 29 21.52 -3.09 -42.81
N GLU A 30 21.25 -1.87 -43.24
CA GLU A 30 21.56 -1.43 -44.59
C GLU A 30 23.08 -1.23 -44.71
N VAL A 31 23.67 -1.86 -45.73
CA VAL A 31 25.07 -1.79 -46.09
C VAL A 31 25.20 -0.93 -47.35
N VAL A 32 26.41 -0.50 -47.68
CA VAL A 32 26.73 0.37 -48.82
C VAL A 32 25.97 -0.06 -50.09
N ASN A 33 25.38 0.90 -50.80
CA ASN A 33 24.57 0.74 -52.02
C ASN A 33 23.20 0.03 -51.83
N GLY A 34 22.53 0.21 -50.70
CA GLY A 34 21.14 -0.24 -50.50
C GLY A 34 20.98 -1.76 -50.29
N ALA A 35 22.09 -2.49 -50.16
CA ALA A 35 22.07 -3.92 -49.86
C ALA A 35 21.75 -4.12 -48.38
N VAL A 36 20.72 -4.92 -48.08
CA VAL A 36 20.27 -5.12 -46.71
C VAL A 36 20.78 -6.46 -46.16
N LEU A 37 21.63 -6.41 -45.13
CA LEU A 37 22.21 -7.58 -44.49
C LEU A 37 21.43 -7.96 -43.24
N GLN A 38 21.06 -9.23 -43.12
CA GLN A 38 20.42 -9.80 -41.94
C GLN A 38 21.39 -10.76 -41.25
N GLN A 39 21.60 -10.59 -39.95
CA GLN A 39 22.46 -11.45 -39.13
C GLN A 39 21.74 -11.86 -37.85
N SER A 40 21.84 -13.13 -37.51
CA SER A 40 21.33 -13.67 -36.25
C SER A 40 22.49 -14.01 -35.31
N PHE A 41 22.38 -13.62 -34.05
CA PHE A 41 23.32 -13.98 -32.99
C PHE A 41 22.59 -14.21 -31.68
N ILE A 42 23.22 -14.93 -30.75
CA ILE A 42 22.64 -15.26 -29.44
C ILE A 42 23.26 -14.33 -28.40
N VAL A 43 22.40 -13.66 -27.62
CA VAL A 43 22.78 -12.87 -26.45
C VAL A 43 22.45 -13.67 -25.20
N GLU A 44 23.40 -13.72 -24.27
CA GLU A 44 23.23 -14.35 -22.97
C GLU A 44 23.12 -13.29 -21.88
N PHE A 45 22.00 -13.31 -21.14
CA PHE A 45 21.76 -12.48 -19.97
C PHE A 45 21.99 -13.30 -18.71
N VAL A 46 22.81 -12.79 -17.79
CA VAL A 46 23.06 -13.42 -16.49
C VAL A 46 22.17 -12.77 -15.45
N ILE A 47 21.29 -13.56 -14.83
CA ILE A 47 20.43 -13.12 -13.74
C ILE A 47 21.25 -13.08 -12.45
N ARG A 48 21.34 -11.90 -11.85
CA ARG A 48 21.84 -11.72 -10.48
C ARG A 48 20.66 -11.44 -9.58
N ASN A 49 20.40 -12.33 -8.63
CA ASN A 49 19.35 -12.13 -7.65
C ASN A 49 19.78 -11.02 -6.69
N GLN A 50 18.94 -10.01 -6.58
CA GLN A 50 19.07 -8.93 -5.60
C GLN A 50 17.74 -8.79 -4.89
N GLN A 51 17.78 -8.47 -3.59
CA GLN A 51 16.57 -8.14 -2.85
C GLN A 51 15.99 -6.82 -3.37
N CYS A 52 14.68 -6.81 -3.63
CA CYS A 52 14.00 -5.59 -4.04
C CYS A 52 13.99 -4.57 -2.88
N GLN A 53 14.04 -3.27 -3.19
CA GLN A 53 14.08 -2.24 -2.14
C GLN A 53 12.82 -2.24 -1.25
N ASP A 54 11.67 -2.64 -1.78
CA ASP A 54 10.43 -2.77 -1.00
C ASP A 54 10.50 -3.97 -0.05
N CYS A 55 11.01 -5.10 -0.55
CA CYS A 55 11.26 -6.31 0.22
C CYS A 55 12.24 -6.01 1.37
N GLN A 56 13.31 -5.28 1.09
CA GLN A 56 14.31 -4.90 2.08
C GLN A 56 13.72 -3.96 3.15
N ARG A 57 12.81 -3.06 2.75
CA ARG A 57 12.06 -2.20 3.69
C ARG A 57 11.09 -2.98 4.56
N ALA A 58 10.42 -4.02 4.03
CA ALA A 58 9.51 -4.85 4.82
C ALA A 58 10.22 -5.58 5.96
N PHE A 59 11.49 -5.99 5.78
CA PHE A 59 12.30 -6.62 6.83
C PHE A 59 12.94 -5.61 7.81
N ALA A 60 12.89 -4.31 7.53
CA ALA A 60 13.38 -3.29 8.45
C ALA A 60 12.34 -3.02 9.55
N GLU A 61 12.74 -3.14 10.82
CA GLU A 61 11.86 -2.89 11.96
C GLU A 61 11.28 -1.47 11.92
N GLY A 62 9.94 -1.35 11.96
CA GLY A 62 9.23 -0.07 11.96
C GLY A 62 8.90 0.50 10.57
N SER A 63 8.77 -0.35 9.55
CA SER A 63 8.49 -0.01 8.14
C SER A 63 7.12 0.65 7.86
N TRP A 64 6.22 0.74 8.85
CA TRP A 64 4.93 1.39 8.64
C TRP A 64 5.11 2.90 8.39
N GLN A 65 4.40 3.39 7.38
CA GLN A 65 4.36 4.80 7.03
C GLN A 65 3.13 5.49 7.63
N ALA A 66 2.02 4.76 7.75
CA ALA A 66 0.77 5.28 8.29
C ALA A 66 0.21 4.37 9.38
N LEU A 67 -0.31 4.99 10.44
CA LEU A 67 -0.95 4.33 11.58
C LEU A 67 -2.37 4.87 11.71
N VAL A 68 -3.36 4.00 11.79
CA VAL A 68 -4.75 4.35 12.11
C VAL A 68 -5.10 3.80 13.48
N GLN A 69 -5.34 4.68 14.43
CA GLN A 69 -5.75 4.35 15.80
C GLN A 69 -7.25 4.55 15.91
N LEU A 70 -7.98 3.44 16.01
CA LEU A 70 -9.43 3.46 16.19
C LEU A 70 -9.74 3.31 17.69
N ARG A 71 -10.50 4.25 18.25
CA ARG A 71 -10.87 4.25 19.67
C ARG A 71 -12.36 4.46 19.84
N GLN A 72 -12.94 3.78 20.83
CA GLN A 72 -14.30 4.02 21.29
C GLN A 72 -14.28 4.10 22.82
N ARG A 73 -14.59 5.27 23.37
CA ARG A 73 -14.58 5.52 24.82
C ARG A 73 -15.92 5.14 25.45
N VAL A 74 -16.18 3.84 25.57
CA VAL A 74 -17.43 3.29 26.14
C VAL A 74 -17.11 2.01 26.89
N ASP A 75 -17.85 1.73 27.97
CA ASP A 75 -17.72 0.49 28.76
C ASP A 75 -18.13 -0.74 27.93
N HIS A 76 -19.23 -0.64 27.18
CA HIS A 76 -19.68 -1.68 26.24
C HIS A 76 -19.37 -1.29 24.79
N LYS A 77 -18.64 -2.16 24.07
CA LYS A 77 -18.17 -1.91 22.69
C LYS A 77 -19.03 -2.54 21.59
N ARG A 78 -20.36 -2.35 21.61
CA ARG A 78 -21.25 -2.98 20.59
C ARG A 78 -20.91 -2.53 19.18
N THR A 79 -20.82 -1.21 19.00
CA THR A 79 -20.52 -0.58 17.72
C THR A 79 -19.15 -1.01 17.19
N PHE A 80 -18.17 -1.18 18.08
CA PHE A 80 -16.84 -1.67 17.71
C PHE A 80 -16.87 -3.11 17.18
N PHE A 81 -17.54 -4.04 17.88
CA PHE A 81 -17.65 -5.44 17.42
C PHE A 81 -18.43 -5.54 16.10
N TYR A 82 -19.47 -4.72 15.93
CA TYR A 82 -20.17 -4.62 14.66
C TYR A 82 -19.24 -4.15 13.53
N LEU A 83 -18.44 -3.13 13.78
CA LEU A 83 -17.47 -2.62 12.81
C LEU A 83 -16.40 -3.66 12.46
N GLU A 84 -15.92 -4.43 13.44
CA GLU A 84 -14.97 -5.53 13.20
C GLU A 84 -15.56 -6.60 12.28
N GLN A 85 -16.82 -7.01 12.51
CA GLN A 85 -17.52 -7.94 11.61
C GLN A 85 -17.69 -7.35 10.20
N LEU A 86 -17.98 -6.06 10.11
CA LEU A 86 -18.09 -5.37 8.82
C LEU A 86 -16.74 -5.33 8.08
N LEU A 87 -15.64 -5.08 8.82
CA LEU A 87 -14.28 -5.10 8.28
C LEU A 87 -13.88 -6.48 7.74
N LEU A 88 -14.29 -7.56 8.42
CA LEU A 88 -14.08 -8.93 7.95
C LEU A 88 -14.92 -9.22 6.71
N LYS A 89 -16.20 -8.85 6.73
CA LYS A 89 -17.14 -9.08 5.62
C LYS A 89 -16.72 -8.41 4.31
N HIS A 90 -16.17 -7.19 4.39
CA HIS A 90 -15.74 -6.42 3.22
C HIS A 90 -14.25 -6.56 2.90
N GLY A 91 -13.48 -7.32 3.68
CA GLY A 91 -12.03 -7.49 3.46
C GLY A 91 -11.21 -6.20 3.59
N ALA A 92 -11.74 -5.17 4.28
CA ALA A 92 -11.10 -3.85 4.32
C ALA A 92 -9.75 -3.81 5.09
N HIS A 93 -9.44 -4.87 5.84
CA HIS A 93 -8.22 -5.05 6.63
C HIS A 93 -7.08 -5.73 5.84
N GLU A 94 -7.31 -6.20 4.61
CA GLU A 94 -6.34 -6.98 3.82
C GLU A 94 -5.03 -6.23 3.55
N LYS A 95 -5.11 -4.90 3.44
CA LYS A 95 -3.94 -4.02 3.19
C LYS A 95 -3.23 -3.56 4.46
N ALA A 96 -3.66 -4.01 5.63
CA ALA A 96 -3.01 -3.70 6.89
C ALA A 96 -1.79 -4.63 7.06
N SER A 97 -0.62 -4.03 7.30
CA SER A 97 0.63 -4.76 7.57
C SER A 97 0.60 -5.42 8.96
N GLY A 98 -0.09 -4.80 9.91
CA GLY A 98 -0.27 -5.34 11.24
C GLY A 98 -1.48 -4.74 11.94
N ILE A 99 -2.03 -5.49 12.89
CA ILE A 99 -3.17 -5.09 13.71
C ILE A 99 -2.80 -5.34 15.17
N GLN A 100 -2.89 -4.31 16.00
CA GLN A 100 -2.68 -4.41 17.43
C GLN A 100 -3.96 -4.07 18.18
N ALA A 101 -4.48 -5.04 18.94
CA ALA A 101 -5.61 -4.82 19.82
C ALA A 101 -5.16 -4.11 21.11
N LEU A 102 -5.93 -3.10 21.53
CA LEU A 102 -5.75 -2.37 22.77
C LEU A 102 -7.04 -2.39 23.59
N ARG A 103 -6.93 -2.04 24.88
CA ARG A 103 -8.09 -2.05 25.78
C ARG A 103 -9.23 -1.17 25.29
N ASP A 104 -8.97 -0.03 24.64
CA ASP A 104 -10.01 0.92 24.23
C ASP A 104 -10.18 1.02 22.70
N GLY A 105 -9.67 0.03 21.95
CA GLY A 105 -9.82 -0.05 20.50
C GLY A 105 -8.71 -0.83 19.82
N MET A 106 -8.38 -0.47 18.58
CA MET A 106 -7.37 -1.18 17.76
C MET A 106 -6.49 -0.20 16.98
N ASP A 107 -5.26 -0.62 16.73
CA ASP A 107 -4.27 0.09 15.92
C ASP A 107 -3.98 -0.71 14.65
N PHE A 108 -4.16 -0.06 13.50
CA PHE A 108 -3.90 -0.63 12.18
C PHE A 108 -2.69 0.04 11.56
N TYR A 109 -1.70 -0.77 11.16
CA TYR A 109 -0.47 -0.30 10.53
C TYR A 109 -0.56 -0.47 9.02
N PHE A 110 -0.17 0.57 8.28
CA PHE A 110 -0.17 0.60 6.83
C PHE A 110 1.20 1.03 6.29
N GLU A 111 1.64 0.37 5.22
CA GLU A 111 2.89 0.72 4.53
C GLU A 111 2.77 2.00 3.71
N THR A 112 1.57 2.32 3.21
CA THR A 112 1.32 3.51 2.41
C THR A 112 0.20 4.37 3.03
N ARG A 113 0.35 5.69 2.88
CA ARG A 113 -0.69 6.65 3.31
C ARG A 113 -2.02 6.48 2.58
N SER A 114 -1.99 6.07 1.31
CA SER A 114 -3.20 5.91 0.49
C SER A 114 -4.09 4.79 1.02
N HIS A 115 -3.52 3.67 1.46
CA HIS A 115 -4.30 2.58 2.08
C HIS A 115 -4.97 3.02 3.38
N ALA A 116 -4.25 3.74 4.25
CA ALA A 116 -4.83 4.31 5.47
C ALA A 116 -5.99 5.28 5.17
N SER A 117 -5.87 6.11 4.13
CA SER A 117 -6.91 7.08 3.76
C SER A 117 -8.19 6.39 3.26
N HIS A 118 -8.05 5.33 2.45
CA HIS A 118 -9.17 4.52 1.98
C HIS A 118 -9.86 3.78 3.15
N PHE A 119 -9.07 3.24 4.08
CA PHE A 119 -9.57 2.59 5.28
C PHE A 119 -10.38 3.55 6.16
N LEU A 120 -9.89 4.78 6.35
CA LEU A 120 -10.62 5.82 7.08
C LEU A 120 -11.93 6.22 6.40
N GLN A 121 -11.95 6.28 5.07
CA GLN A 121 -13.18 6.55 4.32
C GLN A 121 -14.22 5.43 4.52
N PHE A 122 -13.80 4.17 4.54
CA PHE A 122 -14.67 3.04 4.85
C PHE A 122 -15.22 3.12 6.28
N ILE A 123 -14.39 3.46 7.26
CA ILE A 123 -14.85 3.64 8.65
C ILE A 123 -15.88 4.78 8.73
N GLY A 124 -15.59 5.92 8.07
CA GLY A 124 -16.49 7.07 8.06
C GLY A 124 -17.83 6.83 7.36
N SER A 125 -17.91 5.88 6.44
CA SER A 125 -19.18 5.47 5.84
C SER A 125 -19.95 4.45 6.70
N ALA A 126 -19.24 3.65 7.50
CA ALA A 126 -19.84 2.61 8.33
C ALA A 126 -20.34 3.13 9.69
N VAL A 127 -19.58 4.03 10.33
CA VAL A 127 -19.88 4.53 11.68
C VAL A 127 -19.59 6.03 11.81
N PRO A 128 -20.35 6.75 12.64
CA PRO A 128 -20.07 8.14 12.95
C PRO A 128 -18.77 8.24 13.76
N CYS A 129 -17.77 8.90 13.18
CA CYS A 129 -16.45 9.06 13.80
C CYS A 129 -15.85 10.45 13.59
N LYS A 130 -14.97 10.85 14.50
CA LYS A 130 -14.16 12.06 14.40
C LYS A 130 -12.71 11.64 14.15
N THR A 131 -12.12 12.13 13.07
CA THR A 131 -10.72 11.80 12.71
C THR A 131 -9.83 13.02 12.89
N ARG A 132 -8.70 12.84 13.58
CA ARG A 132 -7.59 13.79 13.68
C ARG A 132 -6.37 13.17 13.01
N HIS A 133 -5.54 13.98 12.36
CA HIS A 133 -4.32 13.50 11.72
C HIS A 133 -3.12 14.29 12.20
N SER A 134 -1.99 13.62 12.32
CA SER A 134 -0.69 14.22 12.59
C SER A 134 0.37 13.59 11.68
N ARG A 135 1.45 14.32 11.43
CA ARG A 135 2.60 13.83 10.66
C ARG A 135 3.88 14.14 11.41
N LYS A 136 4.82 13.19 11.40
CA LYS A 136 6.15 13.31 11.98
C LYS A 136 7.19 13.11 10.89
N LEU A 137 8.11 14.04 10.74
CA LEU A 137 9.26 13.87 9.85
C LEU A 137 10.23 12.87 10.49
N VAL A 138 10.57 11.81 9.77
CA VAL A 138 11.53 10.79 10.20
C VAL A 138 12.91 11.09 9.62
N GLY A 139 12.97 11.54 8.37
CA GLY A 139 14.22 11.90 7.71
C GLY A 139 13.97 12.69 6.43
N ALA A 140 14.97 13.44 6.01
CA ALA A 140 14.97 14.19 4.77
C ALA A 140 16.28 13.89 4.02
N ASP A 141 16.18 13.51 2.76
CA ASP A 141 17.33 13.45 1.87
C ASP A 141 17.40 14.76 1.07
N LEU A 142 18.36 15.60 1.45
CA LEU A 142 18.58 16.92 0.85
C LEU A 142 19.13 16.83 -0.58
N LYS A 143 19.72 15.69 -0.99
CA LYS A 143 20.26 15.51 -2.34
C LYS A 143 19.15 15.22 -3.35
N SER A 144 18.14 14.46 -2.93
CA SER A 144 16.98 14.11 -3.76
C SER A 144 15.73 14.97 -3.47
N ASN A 145 15.81 15.87 -2.48
CA ASN A 145 14.67 16.66 -1.97
C ASN A 145 13.46 15.79 -1.59
N THR A 146 13.71 14.60 -1.05
CA THR A 146 12.67 13.66 -0.60
C THR A 146 12.56 13.67 0.92
N TYR A 147 11.33 13.69 1.42
CA TYR A 147 11.02 13.74 2.85
C TYR A 147 10.23 12.49 3.26
N ASN A 148 10.76 11.77 4.24
CA ASN A 148 10.12 10.59 4.81
C ASN A 148 9.30 11.00 6.02
N PHE A 149 7.98 10.95 5.88
CA PHE A 149 7.03 11.23 6.97
C PHE A 149 6.35 9.95 7.46
N LYS A 150 6.13 9.87 8.77
CA LYS A 150 5.17 8.96 9.39
C LYS A 150 3.88 9.70 9.68
N TYR A 151 2.76 9.09 9.31
CA TYR A 151 1.42 9.63 9.48
C TYR A 151 0.70 8.88 10.57
N THR A 152 0.05 9.60 11.48
CA THR A 152 -0.80 9.02 12.52
C THR A 152 -2.19 9.61 12.40
N TYR A 153 -3.17 8.73 12.27
CA TYR A 153 -4.58 9.06 12.22
C TYR A 153 -5.26 8.56 13.48
N TYR A 154 -5.77 9.48 14.29
CA TYR A 154 -6.54 9.16 15.47
C TYR A 154 -8.03 9.30 15.16
N THR A 155 -8.75 8.18 15.18
CA THR A 155 -10.18 8.11 14.86
C THR A 155 -10.96 7.69 16.09
N GLU A 156 -11.85 8.57 16.53
CA GLU A 156 -12.71 8.36 17.68
C GLU A 156 -14.14 8.11 17.20
N ILE A 157 -14.67 6.92 17.49
CA ILE A 157 -16.07 6.57 17.24
C ILE A 157 -16.94 7.29 18.28
N ALA A 158 -18.16 7.66 17.89
CA ALA A 158 -19.14 8.21 18.83
C ALA A 158 -19.28 7.32 20.09
N PRO A 159 -19.32 7.91 21.30
CA PRO A 159 -19.38 7.16 22.55
C PRO A 159 -20.81 6.67 22.87
N THR A 160 -21.56 6.28 21.84
CA THR A 160 -22.93 5.76 21.95
C THR A 160 -23.05 4.46 21.18
N CYS A 161 -23.78 3.51 21.75
CA CYS A 161 -24.07 2.23 21.17
C CYS A 161 -25.55 2.09 20.83
N LYS A 162 -25.85 1.04 20.05
CA LYS A 162 -27.23 0.64 19.78
C LYS A 162 -27.90 0.21 21.09
N ASP A 163 -29.11 0.71 21.30
CA ASP A 163 -29.97 0.48 22.47
C ASP A 163 -29.52 1.21 23.76
N ASP A 164 -28.66 2.23 23.64
CA ASP A 164 -28.30 3.08 24.77
C ASP A 164 -29.37 4.15 25.04
N LEU A 165 -29.64 4.41 26.33
CA LEU A 165 -30.45 5.55 26.75
C LEU A 165 -29.60 6.82 26.74
N VAL A 166 -29.97 7.80 25.91
CA VAL A 166 -29.27 9.08 25.81
C VAL A 166 -30.17 10.23 26.24
N TYR A 167 -29.62 11.15 27.03
CA TYR A 167 -30.28 12.41 27.38
C TYR A 167 -29.73 13.52 26.49
N LEU A 168 -30.60 14.13 25.68
CA LEU A 168 -30.22 15.22 24.80
C LEU A 168 -30.38 16.57 25.52
N PRO A 169 -29.47 17.54 25.29
CA PRO A 169 -29.69 18.91 25.75
C PRO A 169 -30.97 19.51 25.15
N ALA A 170 -31.73 20.27 25.93
CA ALA A 170 -33.03 20.82 25.51
C ALA A 170 -32.95 21.66 24.21
N ALA A 171 -31.87 22.42 24.03
CA ALA A 171 -31.65 23.20 22.81
C ALA A 171 -31.51 22.31 21.56
N LEU A 172 -30.82 21.17 21.68
CA LEU A 172 -30.63 20.22 20.58
C LEU A 172 -31.90 19.41 20.32
N ALA A 173 -32.63 19.04 21.37
CA ALA A 173 -33.91 18.35 21.23
C ALA A 173 -34.92 19.21 20.47
N ASN A 174 -35.06 20.49 20.84
CA ASN A 174 -35.98 21.42 20.16
C ASN A 174 -35.62 21.67 18.68
N ASP A 175 -34.34 21.57 18.31
CA ASP A 175 -33.87 21.72 16.93
C ASP A 175 -34.14 20.48 16.07
N LEU A 176 -34.16 19.29 16.69
CA LEU A 176 -34.36 18.01 16.02
C LEU A 176 -35.84 17.62 15.83
N GLY A 177 -36.77 18.34 16.46
CA GLY A 177 -38.23 18.14 16.37
C GLY A 177 -38.79 17.23 17.46
#